data_AF-A0A484F565-F1
#
_entry.id   AF-A0A484F565-F1
#
_cell.length_a   1.000
_cell.length_b   1.000
_cell.length_c   1.000
_cell.angle_alpha   90.00
_cell.angle_beta   90.00
_cell.angle_gamma   90.00
#
_symmetry.space_group_name_H-M   'P 1'
#
loop_
_entity.id
_entity.type
_entity.pdbx_description
1 polymer ?
#
loop_
_entity_poly.entity_id
_entity_poly.type
_entity_poly.pdbx_seq_one_letter_code
_entity_poly.pdbx_strand_id
1 'polypeptide(L)'
;MALTVPENSAENLPVIFKGANSVQDLLIYDSVSVSKNGDIFEISELSADSRLVLLHPLELTVYFDDGLYIVESDLFEIFSFDKSFKNALLDLEIQFYDLWEDFVSVDEKRLASSGIVLKKLLQKYLREKDAI
;
A
#
# COMPACT_ATOMS: atom_id res chain seq x y z
N MET A 1 -25.75 38.26 -9.61
CA MET A 1 -26.16 37.25 -8.62
C MET A 1 -25.21 36.08 -8.78
N ALA A 2 -24.31 35.89 -7.81
CA ALA A 2 -23.41 34.73 -7.79
C ALA A 2 -24.19 33.55 -7.19
N LEU A 3 -24.26 32.45 -7.93
CA LEU A 3 -24.78 31.18 -7.45
C LEU A 3 -23.70 30.53 -6.59
N THR A 4 -23.92 30.50 -5.28
CA THR A 4 -23.14 29.73 -4.33
C THR A 4 -23.32 28.24 -4.62
N VAL A 5 -22.22 27.57 -4.96
CA VAL A 5 -22.14 26.12 -5.01
C VAL A 5 -22.23 25.60 -3.57
N PRO A 6 -23.13 24.66 -3.23
CA PRO A 6 -23.12 24.07 -1.91
C PRO A 6 -21.90 23.15 -1.79
N GLU A 7 -20.94 23.54 -0.94
CA GLU A 7 -20.06 22.62 -0.25
C GLU A 7 -20.94 21.71 0.61
N ASN A 8 -21.18 20.47 0.17
CA ASN A 8 -21.56 19.47 1.16
C ASN A 8 -21.26 18.05 0.75
N SER A 9 -20.66 17.37 1.73
CA SER A 9 -20.70 15.94 1.98
C SER A 9 -19.78 15.11 1.09
N ALA A 10 -18.59 14.85 1.63
CA ALA A 10 -17.87 13.61 1.42
C ALA A 10 -18.84 12.44 1.65
N GLU A 11 -19.44 11.97 0.57
CA GLU A 11 -20.19 10.73 0.57
C GLU A 11 -19.17 9.61 0.77
N ASN A 12 -18.97 9.22 2.04
CA ASN A 12 -18.46 7.91 2.41
C ASN A 12 -19.39 6.85 1.82
N LEU A 13 -19.21 6.53 0.54
CA LEU A 13 -19.96 5.47 -0.10
C LEU A 13 -19.30 4.12 0.19
N PRO A 14 -20.12 3.12 0.50
CA PRO A 14 -19.68 1.90 1.14
C PRO A 14 -18.86 1.07 0.16
N VAL A 15 -17.63 0.75 0.54
CA VAL A 15 -17.12 -0.58 0.24
C VAL A 15 -18.18 -1.53 0.80
N ILE A 16 -18.89 -2.24 -0.07
CA ILE A 16 -19.94 -3.18 0.34
C ILE A 16 -19.22 -4.37 1.00
N PHE A 17 -18.92 -4.22 2.27
CA PHE A 17 -18.59 -5.32 3.17
C PHE A 17 -19.87 -6.12 3.36
N LYS A 18 -19.97 -7.25 2.67
CA LYS A 18 -21.05 -8.20 2.90
C LYS A 18 -20.83 -8.87 4.26
N GLY A 19 -21.29 -8.18 5.30
CA GLY A 19 -21.64 -8.78 6.59
C GLY A 19 -20.56 -8.71 7.65
N ALA A 20 -20.81 -7.88 8.65
CA ALA A 20 -20.88 -8.22 10.09
C ALA A 20 -20.23 -7.14 10.94
N ASN A 21 -21.06 -6.55 11.80
CA ASN A 21 -20.62 -5.80 12.96
C ASN A 21 -19.56 -6.62 13.72
N SER A 22 -18.37 -6.04 13.95
CA SER A 22 -17.28 -6.59 14.78
C SER A 22 -16.48 -7.75 14.16
N VAL A 23 -15.89 -7.59 12.97
CA VAL A 23 -14.94 -8.59 12.47
C VAL A 23 -13.86 -7.88 11.64
N GLN A 24 -12.60 -8.27 11.82
CA GLN A 24 -11.51 -7.94 10.89
C GLN A 24 -11.96 -8.32 9.48
N ASP A 25 -12.23 -7.34 8.63
CA ASP A 25 -12.52 -7.60 7.22
C ASP A 25 -11.19 -7.89 6.53
N LEU A 26 -10.84 -9.18 6.47
CA LEU A 26 -9.68 -9.67 5.73
C LEU A 26 -10.08 -9.76 4.26
N LEU A 27 -9.61 -8.80 3.46
CA LEU A 27 -9.71 -8.86 2.01
C LEU A 27 -8.49 -9.60 1.48
N ILE A 28 -8.70 -10.87 1.10
CA ILE A 28 -7.68 -11.67 0.42
C ILE A 28 -7.90 -11.52 -1.08
N TYR A 29 -7.08 -10.72 -1.76
CA TYR A 29 -7.09 -10.62 -3.22
C TYR A 29 -5.98 -11.49 -3.80
N ASP A 30 -6.29 -12.74 -4.13
CA ASP A 30 -5.41 -13.77 -4.74
C ASP A 30 -4.06 -14.03 -4.03
N SER A 31 -3.59 -13.16 -3.13
CA SER A 31 -2.37 -13.27 -2.33
C SER A 31 -1.97 -12.00 -1.57
N VAL A 32 -2.60 -10.84 -1.78
CA VAL A 32 -2.41 -9.67 -0.89
C VAL A 32 -3.43 -9.74 0.24
N SER A 33 -2.94 -9.87 1.48
CA SER A 33 -3.76 -9.89 2.69
C SER A 33 -3.88 -8.48 3.24
N VAL A 34 -5.03 -7.83 2.99
CA VAL A 34 -5.34 -6.52 3.58
C VAL A 34 -6.31 -6.71 4.74
N SER A 35 -5.94 -6.26 5.93
CA SER A 35 -6.85 -6.21 7.08
C SER A 35 -7.26 -4.78 7.36
N LYS A 36 -8.54 -4.56 7.64
CA LYS A 36 -9.05 -3.29 8.14
C LYS A 36 -9.21 -3.38 9.66
N ASN A 37 -8.45 -2.58 10.40
CA ASN A 37 -8.57 -2.44 11.85
C ASN A 37 -9.06 -1.04 12.21
N GLY A 38 -10.38 -0.89 12.38
CA GLY A 38 -10.99 0.44 12.50
C GLY A 38 -10.90 1.19 11.19
N ASP A 39 -10.14 2.29 11.15
CA ASP A 39 -9.92 3.11 9.95
C ASP A 39 -8.57 2.83 9.26
N ILE A 40 -7.76 1.93 9.81
CA ILE A 40 -6.41 1.63 9.31
C ILE A 40 -6.47 0.43 8.37
N PHE A 41 -5.87 0.56 7.19
CA PHE A 41 -5.63 -0.54 6.26
C PHE A 41 -4.22 -1.06 6.46
N GLU A 42 -4.06 -2.37 6.64
CA GLU A 42 -2.74 -2.99 6.80
C GLU A 42 -2.52 -4.06 5.74
N ILE A 43 -1.38 -4.02 5.05
CA ILE A 43 -0.89 -5.18 4.27
C ILE A 43 -0.02 -6.03 5.18
N SER A 44 -0.41 -7.28 5.39
CA SER A 44 0.42 -8.26 6.11
C SER A 44 1.23 -9.15 5.17
N GLU A 45 0.78 -9.32 3.92
CA GLU A 45 1.42 -10.19 2.93
C GLU A 45 1.33 -9.56 1.53
N LEU A 46 2.44 -9.59 0.79
CA LEU A 46 2.48 -9.26 -0.65
C LEU A 46 2.03 -10.47 -1.49
N SER A 47 1.88 -10.28 -2.81
CA SER A 47 1.45 -11.38 -3.67
C SER A 47 2.33 -12.63 -3.55
N ALA A 48 1.76 -13.81 -3.83
CA ALA A 48 2.47 -15.08 -3.70
C ALA A 48 3.60 -15.21 -4.74
N ASP A 49 3.41 -14.53 -5.87
CA ASP A 49 4.36 -14.37 -6.97
C ASP A 49 5.40 -13.27 -6.69
N SER A 50 5.24 -12.50 -5.61
CA SER A 50 6.21 -11.50 -5.20
C SER A 50 7.56 -12.14 -4.90
N ARG A 51 8.62 -11.48 -5.37
CA ARG A 51 10.00 -11.79 -4.98
C ARG A 51 10.32 -11.31 -3.57
N LEU A 52 9.48 -10.45 -2.99
CA LEU A 52 9.67 -9.85 -1.68
C LEU A 52 8.66 -10.40 -0.67
N VAL A 53 9.06 -10.40 0.60
CA VAL A 53 8.23 -10.78 1.74
C VAL A 53 8.22 -9.64 2.73
N LEU A 54 7.04 -9.30 3.25
CA LEU A 54 6.87 -8.38 4.35
C LEU A 54 7.21 -9.06 5.68
N LEU A 55 8.11 -8.46 6.44
CA LEU A 55 8.52 -8.91 7.77
C LEU A 55 7.60 -8.33 8.86
N HIS A 56 6.97 -7.20 8.56
CA HIS A 56 6.05 -6.49 9.44
C HIS A 56 4.85 -6.02 8.62
N PRO A 57 3.64 -6.02 9.21
CA PRO A 57 2.50 -5.37 8.58
C PRO A 57 2.80 -3.91 8.25
N LEU A 58 2.33 -3.45 7.09
CA LEU A 58 2.44 -2.07 6.66
C LEU A 58 1.09 -1.40 6.69
N GLU A 59 1.01 -0.32 7.46
CA GLU A 59 -0.14 0.58 7.42
C GLU A 59 -0.15 1.34 6.09
N LEU A 60 -1.33 1.43 5.50
CA LEU A 60 -1.61 2.13 4.27
C LEU A 60 -2.75 3.12 4.47
N THR A 61 -2.63 4.23 3.78
CA THR A 61 -3.71 5.19 3.61
C THR A 61 -4.44 4.84 2.33
N VAL A 62 -5.74 4.55 2.43
CA VAL A 62 -6.59 4.20 1.28
C VAL A 62 -7.78 5.14 1.24
N TYR A 63 -8.00 5.75 0.08
CA TYR A 63 -9.16 6.61 -0.15
C TYR A 63 -9.59 6.56 -1.61
N PHE A 64 -10.79 7.06 -1.89
CA PHE A 64 -11.35 7.12 -3.25
C PHE A 64 -11.58 8.57 -3.62
N ASP A 65 -10.93 9.03 -4.69
CA ASP A 65 -11.01 10.40 -5.18
C ASP A 65 -11.08 10.40 -6.71
N ASP A 66 -11.88 11.30 -7.27
CA ASP A 66 -12.10 11.48 -8.72
C ASP A 66 -12.30 10.18 -9.53
N GLY A 67 -13.04 9.21 -8.96
CA GLY A 67 -13.30 7.92 -9.62
C GLY A 67 -12.16 6.91 -9.55
N LEU A 68 -11.14 7.15 -8.72
CA LEU A 68 -9.94 6.33 -8.56
C LEU A 68 -9.76 5.91 -7.10
N TYR A 69 -9.33 4.68 -6.88
CA TYR A 69 -8.77 4.25 -5.61
C TYR A 69 -7.33 4.72 -5.54
N ILE A 70 -6.98 5.39 -4.45
CA ILE A 70 -5.62 5.82 -4.15
C ILE A 70 -5.15 5.03 -2.93
N VAL A 71 -3.94 4.49 -3.02
CA VAL A 71 -3.31 3.67 -2.00
C VAL A 71 -1.91 4.21 -1.75
N GLU A 72 -1.60 4.54 -0.51
CA GLU A 72 -0.35 5.23 -0.16
C GLU A 72 0.34 4.53 1.01
N SER A 73 1.67 4.49 0.97
CA SER A 73 2.51 4.13 2.09
C SER A 73 3.37 5.32 2.50
N ASP A 74 2.95 6.02 3.55
CA ASP A 74 3.70 7.16 4.10
C ASP A 74 5.10 6.77 4.55
N LEU A 75 5.28 5.51 5.00
CA LEU A 75 6.57 5.01 5.46
C LEU A 75 7.64 5.02 4.37
N PHE A 76 7.25 4.74 3.12
CA PHE A 76 8.15 4.66 1.98
C PHE A 76 7.94 5.78 0.96
N GLU A 77 7.02 6.71 1.24
CA GLU A 77 6.64 7.82 0.37
C GLU A 77 6.25 7.37 -1.05
N ILE A 78 5.55 6.23 -1.15
CA ILE A 78 5.03 5.69 -2.41
C ILE A 78 3.51 5.70 -2.43
N PHE A 79 2.95 5.82 -3.63
CA PHE A 79 1.51 5.75 -3.84
C PHE A 79 1.17 5.19 -5.21
N SER A 80 -0.01 4.60 -5.32
CA SER A 80 -0.57 4.13 -6.57
C SER A 80 -2.04 4.54 -6.66
N PHE A 81 -2.55 4.60 -7.89
CA PHE A 81 -3.95 4.89 -8.13
C PHE A 81 -4.48 4.11 -9.32
N ASP A 82 -5.68 3.56 -9.19
CA ASP A 82 -6.38 2.90 -10.28
C ASP A 82 -7.89 2.92 -10.06
N LYS A 83 -8.68 2.71 -11.12
CA LYS A 83 -10.14 2.54 -11.01
C LYS A 83 -10.53 1.29 -10.20
N SER A 84 -9.63 0.32 -10.10
CA SER A 84 -9.76 -0.91 -9.32
C SER A 84 -8.81 -0.89 -8.14
N PHE A 85 -9.34 -1.04 -6.94
CA PHE A 85 -8.55 -1.18 -5.72
C PHE A 85 -7.49 -2.31 -5.81
N LYS A 86 -7.83 -3.43 -6.46
CA LYS A 86 -6.89 -4.54 -6.70
C LYS A 86 -5.68 -4.09 -7.52
N ASN A 87 -5.91 -3.33 -8.59
CA ASN A 87 -4.82 -2.89 -9.46
C ASN A 87 -3.95 -1.85 -8.76
N ALA A 88 -4.57 -0.92 -8.01
CA ALA A 88 -3.82 0.02 -7.18
C ALA A 88 -2.88 -0.71 -6.21
N LEU A 89 -3.37 -1.76 -5.52
CA LEU A 89 -2.51 -2.57 -4.64
C LEU A 89 -1.37 -3.29 -5.38
N LEU A 90 -1.64 -3.86 -6.56
CA LEU A 90 -0.60 -4.52 -7.37
C LEU A 90 0.45 -3.51 -7.87
N ASP A 91 0.03 -2.31 -8.25
CA ASP A 91 0.94 -1.25 -8.67
C ASP A 91 1.80 -0.74 -7.51
N LEU A 92 1.24 -0.70 -6.29
CA LEU A 92 2.01 -0.39 -5.08
C LEU A 92 3.07 -1.47 -4.81
N GLU A 93 2.71 -2.75 -5.02
CA GLU A 93 3.64 -3.86 -4.88
C GLU A 93 4.81 -3.77 -5.87
N ILE A 94 4.53 -3.40 -7.12
CA ILE A 94 5.58 -3.16 -8.13
C ILE A 94 6.52 -2.05 -7.65
N GLN A 95 5.99 -0.97 -7.07
CA GLN A 95 6.82 0.11 -6.51
C GLN A 95 7.71 -0.35 -5.34
N PHE A 96 7.25 -1.27 -4.49
CA PHE A 96 8.12 -1.88 -3.47
C PHE A 96 9.30 -2.62 -4.09
N TYR A 97 9.06 -3.34 -5.19
CA TYR A 97 10.10 -4.04 -5.92
C TYR A 97 11.10 -3.07 -6.56
N ASP A 98 10.61 -2.01 -7.20
CA ASP A 98 11.47 -0.99 -7.80
C ASP A 98 12.35 -0.30 -6.74
N LEU A 99 11.77 0.08 -5.60
CA LEU A 99 12.54 0.61 -4.46
C LEU A 99 13.60 -0.37 -3.95
N TRP A 100 13.29 -1.65 -3.90
CA TRP A 100 14.25 -2.67 -3.48
C TRP A 100 15.45 -2.75 -4.45
N GLU A 101 15.19 -2.81 -5.75
CA GLU A 101 16.25 -2.85 -6.76
C GLU A 101 17.11 -1.57 -6.77
N ASP A 102 16.48 -0.40 -6.61
CA ASP A 102 17.17 0.89 -6.67
C ASP A 102 18.07 1.14 -5.44
N PHE A 103 17.65 0.68 -4.24
CA PHE A 103 18.35 1.00 -2.99
C PHE A 103 19.02 -0.20 -2.32
N VAL A 104 18.39 -1.37 -2.33
CA VAL A 104 18.90 -2.54 -1.61
C VAL A 104 19.92 -3.32 -2.45
N SER A 105 19.68 -3.48 -3.75
CA SER A 105 20.61 -4.16 -4.67
C SER A 105 21.91 -3.37 -4.93
N VAL A 106 21.91 -2.05 -4.67
CA VAL A 106 23.06 -1.17 -4.91
C VAL A 106 24.05 -1.15 -3.73
N ASP A 107 25.37 -1.14 -4.00
CA ASP A 107 26.41 -0.98 -2.97
C ASP A 107 26.19 0.32 -2.17
N GLU A 108 26.17 0.21 -0.84
CA GLU A 108 25.96 1.34 0.08
C GLU A 108 26.93 2.50 -0.17
N LYS A 109 28.16 2.22 -0.63
CA LYS A 109 29.16 3.25 -0.97
C LYS A 109 28.76 4.14 -2.15
N ARG A 110 27.80 3.70 -2.96
CA ARG A 110 27.28 4.43 -4.12
C ARG A 110 26.01 5.21 -3.82
N LEU A 111 25.43 5.02 -2.64
CA LEU A 111 24.20 5.68 -2.22
C LEU A 111 24.52 7.02 -1.53
N ALA A 112 23.68 8.01 -1.80
CA ALA A 112 23.62 9.22 -0.97
C ALA A 112 23.14 8.88 0.44
N SER A 113 23.42 9.75 1.42
CA SER A 113 23.07 9.52 2.83
C SER A 113 21.57 9.23 3.04
N SER A 114 20.68 9.90 2.29
CA SER A 114 19.24 9.61 2.30
C SER A 114 18.91 8.22 1.75
N GLY A 115 19.57 7.79 0.69
CA GLY A 115 19.42 6.44 0.12
C GLY A 115 19.88 5.33 1.07
N ILE A 116 20.89 5.59 1.90
CA ILE A 116 21.32 4.64 2.95
C ILE A 116 20.24 4.50 4.03
N VAL A 117 19.57 5.60 4.41
CA VAL A 117 18.46 5.55 5.37
C VAL A 117 17.29 4.75 4.81
N LEU A 118 16.89 5.03 3.57
CA LEU A 118 15.82 4.30 2.90
C LEU A 118 16.16 2.82 2.72
N LYS A 119 17.39 2.49 2.33
CA LYS A 119 17.89 1.10 2.26
C LYS A 119 17.71 0.36 3.58
N LYS A 120 18.13 0.96 4.69
CA LYS A 120 17.99 0.36 6.03
C LYS A 120 16.53 0.21 6.43
N LEU A 121 15.67 1.15 6.03
CA LEU A 121 14.23 1.07 6.26
C LEU A 121 13.60 -0.08 5.46
N LEU A 122 13.90 -0.19 4.17
CA LEU A 122 13.46 -1.28 3.31
C LEU A 122 13.91 -2.63 3.88
N GLN A 123 15.18 -2.80 4.24
CA GLN A 123 15.70 -4.04 4.83
C GLN A 123 15.10 -4.40 6.19
N LYS A 124 14.52 -3.43 6.91
CA LYS A 124 13.81 -3.69 8.17
C LYS A 124 12.42 -4.28 7.93
N TYR A 125 11.75 -3.92 6.84
CA TYR A 125 10.36 -4.29 6.57
C TYR A 125 10.21 -5.33 5.47
N LEU A 126 11.19 -5.44 4.58
CA LEU A 126 11.17 -6.30 3.40
C LEU A 126 12.39 -7.20 3.36
N ARG A 127 12.22 -8.34 2.72
CA ARG A 127 13.28 -9.29 2.45
C ARG A 127 12.98 -10.04 1.14
N GLU A 128 14.01 -10.45 0.41
CA GLU A 128 13.85 -11.39 -0.69
C GLU A 128 13.39 -12.77 -0.21
N LYS A 129 12.39 -13.31 -0.91
CA LYS A 129 11.94 -14.68 -0.74
C LYS A 129 13.08 -15.62 -1.10
N ASP A 130 13.49 -16.48 -0.18
CA ASP A 130 14.48 -17.51 -0.49
C ASP A 130 13.93 -18.39 -1.62
N ALA A 131 14.70 -18.55 -2.69
CA ALA A 131 14.38 -19.52 -3.72
C ALA A 131 14.49 -20.93 -3.10
N ILE A 132 13.34 -21.58 -2.88
CA ILE A 132 13.24 -22.99 -2.49
C ILE A 132 13.46 -23.86 -3.72
#